data_AF-A0A7C6ZMA7-F1
#
_entry.id   AF-A0A7C6ZMA7-F1
#
_cell.length_a   1.000
_cell.length_b   1.000
_cell.length_c   1.000
_cell.angle_alpha   90.00
_cell.angle_beta   90.00
_cell.angle_gamma   90.00
#
_symmetry.space_group_name_H-M   'P 1'
#
loop_
_entity.id
_entity.type
_entity.pdbx_description
1 polymer ?
#
loop_
_entity_poly.entity_id
_entity_poly.type
_entity_poly.pdbx_seq_one_letter_code
_entity_poly.pdbx_strand_id
1 'polypeptide(L)' 'LVDNNFNRKAAADSLFIHINTLYYRLTKIEEILGVNMSKIDTKLNIFLAIKVYDTLCINGLWD' A
#
# COMPACT_ATOMS: atom_id res chain seq x y z
N LEU A 1 -4.85 1.36 -0.04
CA LEU A 1 -4.24 2.53 0.64
C LEU A 1 -3.85 3.62 -0.35
N VAL A 2 -3.02 3.29 -1.34
CA VAL A 2 -2.54 4.21 -2.37
C VAL A 2 -3.69 4.93 -3.07
N ASP A 3 -4.69 4.20 -3.55
CA ASP A 3 -5.83 4.78 -4.27
C ASP A 3 -6.75 5.66 -3.39
N ASN A 4 -6.57 5.58 -2.08
CA ASN A 4 -7.34 6.33 -1.09
C ASN A 4 -6.47 7.36 -0.36
N ASN A 5 -5.36 7.81 -0.95
CA ASN A 5 -4.43 8.80 -0.37
C ASN A 5 -3.98 8.44 1.06
N PHE A 6 -3.76 7.15 1.32
CA PHE A 6 -3.41 6.60 2.64
C PHE A 6 -4.44 6.89 3.77
N ASN A 7 -5.66 7.29 3.42
CA ASN A 7 -6.77 7.35 4.36
C ASN A 7 -7.25 5.92 4.67
N ARG A 8 -7.01 5.47 5.90
CA ARG A 8 -7.30 4.09 6.32
C ARG A 8 -8.80 3.81 6.38
N LYS A 9 -9.63 4.78 6.78
CA LYS A 9 -11.08 4.59 6.86
C LYS A 9 -11.66 4.43 5.45
N ALA A 10 -11.36 5.36 4.56
CA ALA A 10 -11.79 5.28 3.17
C ALA A 10 -11.29 4.00 2.48
N ALA A 11 -10.05 3.59 2.74
CA ALA A 11 -9.51 2.34 2.23
C ALA A 11 -10.27 1.11 2.75
N ALA A 12 -10.62 1.07 4.04
CA ALA A 12 -11.38 -0.03 4.63
C ALA A 12 -12.79 -0.10 4.03
N ASP A 13 -13.46 1.04 3.89
CA ASP A 13 -14.77 1.18 3.28
C ASP A 13 -14.74 0.71 1.81
N SER A 14 -13.74 1.14 1.02
CA SER A 14 -13.57 0.75 -0.39
C SER A 14 -13.30 -0.75 -0.58
N LEU A 15 -12.75 -1.41 0.44
CA LEU A 15 -12.45 -2.84 0.45
C LEU A 15 -13.57 -3.68 1.08
N PHE A 16 -14.64 -3.06 1.57
CA PHE A 16 -15.74 -3.71 2.30
C PHE A 16 -15.25 -4.54 3.50
N ILE A 17 -14.22 -4.03 4.21
CA ILE A 17 -13.66 -4.68 5.41
C ILE A 17 -13.75 -3.77 6.62
N HIS A 18 -13.77 -4.37 7.81
CA HIS A 18 -13.66 -3.60 9.05
C HIS A 18 -12.28 -2.93 9.18
N ILE A 19 -12.23 -1.74 9.80
CA ILE A 19 -11.00 -0.96 9.97
C ILE A 19 -9.90 -1.74 10.72
N ASN A 20 -10.26 -2.58 11.70
CA ASN A 20 -9.28 -3.41 12.42
C ASN A 20 -8.64 -4.47 11.52
N THR A 21 -9.42 -5.05 10.59
CA THR A 21 -8.89 -5.98 9.59
C THR A 21 -7.88 -5.28 8.68
N LEU A 22 -8.18 -4.03 8.28
CA LEU A 22 -7.20 -3.23 7.55
C LEU A 22 -5.94 -2.98 8.38
N TYR A 23 -6.08 -2.58 9.65
CA TYR A 23 -4.93 -2.38 10.54
C TYR A 23 -4.05 -3.63 10.63
N TYR A 24 -4.62 -4.80 10.86
CA TYR A 24 -3.88 -6.06 10.91
C TYR A 24 -3.10 -6.32 9.61
N ARG A 25 -3.73 -6.12 8.45
CA ARG A 25 -3.07 -6.28 7.14
C ARG A 25 -1.91 -5.30 6.98
N LEU A 26 -2.07 -4.05 7.40
CA LEU A 26 -1.01 -3.04 7.31
C LEU A 26 0.17 -3.37 8.23
N THR A 27 -0.10 -3.75 9.48
CA THR A 27 0.94 -4.20 10.41
C THR A 27 1.70 -5.40 9.82
N LYS A 28 0.99 -6.36 9.23
CA LYS A 28 1.64 -7.51 8.57
C LYS A 28 2.54 -7.09 7.41
N ILE A 29 2.12 -6.11 6.60
CA ILE A 29 2.94 -5.58 5.50
C ILE A 29 4.17 -4.84 6.03
N GLU A 30 4.02 -4.03 7.09
CA GLU A 30 5.15 -3.37 7.76
C GLU A 30 6.19 -4.38 8.28
N GLU A 31 5.73 -5.47 8.90
CA GLU A 31 6.58 -6.58 9.36
C GLU A 31 7.33 -7.25 8.21
N ILE A 32 6.64 -7.61 7.12
CA ILE A 32 7.23 -8.31 5.98
C ILE A 32 8.28 -7.44 5.29
N LEU A 33 8.02 -6.14 5.16
CA LEU A 33 8.90 -5.21 4.47
C LEU A 33 9.99 -4.62 5.39
N GLY A 34 9.86 -4.76 6.71
CA GLY A 34 10.75 -4.11 7.67
C GLY A 34 10.67 -2.57 7.63
N VAL A 35 9.50 -2.01 7.32
CA VAL A 35 9.31 -0.56 7.14
C VAL A 35 8.32 0.02 8.16
N ASN A 36 8.30 1.34 8.27
CA ASN A 36 7.35 2.07 9.12
C ASN A 36 6.45 2.97 8.25
N MET A 37 5.20 2.57 8.02
CA MET A 37 4.19 3.29 7.23
C MET A 37 3.68 4.57 7.91
N SER A 38 4.10 4.90 9.14
CA SER A 38 3.83 6.24 9.68
C SER A 38 4.68 7.31 9.00
N LYS A 39 5.86 6.96 8.48
CA LYS A 39 6.78 7.89 7.79
C LYS A 39 6.28 8.23 6.39
N ILE A 40 6.35 9.52 6.04
CA ILE A 40 5.93 9.99 4.72
C ILE A 40 6.80 9.41 3.60
N ASP A 41 8.11 9.31 3.82
CA ASP A 41 9.05 8.72 2.86
C ASP A 41 8.69 7.26 2.54
N THR A 42 8.31 6.48 3.55
CA THR A 42 7.86 5.10 3.35
C THR A 42 6.58 5.04 2.53
N LYS A 43 5.61 5.92 2.77
CA LYS A 43 4.38 5.98 1.97
C LYS A 43 4.67 6.34 0.52
N LEU A 44 5.54 7.32 0.28
CA LEU A 44 5.96 7.72 -1.06
C LEU A 44 6.71 6.60 -1.78
N ASN A 45 7.64 5.93 -1.10
CA ASN A 45 8.37 4.81 -1.68
C ASN A 45 7.45 3.66 -2.08
N ILE A 46 6.47 3.31 -1.23
CA ILE A 46 5.48 2.27 -1.56
C ILE A 46 4.60 2.70 -2.74
N PHE A 47 4.16 3.95 -2.77
CA PHE A 47 3.37 4.50 -3.89
C PHE A 47 4.16 4.40 -5.21
N LEU A 48 5.41 4.86 -5.21
CA LEU A 48 6.27 4.82 -6.39
C LEU A 48 6.59 3.39 -6.82
N ALA A 49 6.90 2.49 -5.87
CA ALA A 49 7.18 1.10 -6.16
C ALA A 49 6.02 0.43 -6.90
N ILE A 50 4.78 0.67 -6.46
CA ILE A 50 3.57 0.15 -7.14
C ILE A 50 3.46 0.74 -8.56
N LYS A 51 3.63 2.06 -8.72
CA LYS A 51 3.53 2.69 -10.05
C LYS A 51 4.62 2.24 -11.01
N VAL A 52 5.85 2.07 -10.53
CA VAL A 52 6.95 1.53 -11.32
C VAL A 52 6.65 0.09 -11.71
N TYR A 53 6.22 -0.75 -10.76
CA TYR A 53 5.82 -2.13 -11.04
C TYR A 53 4.72 -2.22 -12.10
N ASP A 54 3.64 -1.43 -11.96
CA ASP A 54 2.56 -1.36 -12.94
C ASP A 54 3.09 -0.97 -14.33
N THR A 55 3.97 0.04 -14.37
CA THR A 55 4.58 0.51 -15.62
C THR A 55 5.43 -0.57 -16.27
N LEU A 56 6.25 -1.28 -15.49
CA LEU A 56 7.08 -2.38 -15.99
C LEU A 56 6.21 -3.51 -16.53
N CYS A 57 5.15 -3.90 -15.80
CA CYS A 57 4.20 -4.92 -16.25
C CYS A 57 3.52 -4.54 -17.58
N ILE A 58 2.99 -3.31 -17.68
CA ILE A 58 2.29 -2.82 -18.89
C ILE A 58 3.19 -2.85 -20.12
N ASN A 59 4.48 -2.58 -19.94
CA ASN A 59 5.46 -2.58 -21.03
C ASN A 59 6.11 -3.96 -21.26
N GLY A 60 5.71 -5.01 -20.52
CA GLY A 60 6.33 -6.33 -20.62
C GLY A 60 7.79 -6.36 -20.19
N LEU A 61 8.19 -5.46 -19.29
CA LEU A 61 9.55 -5.32 -18.75
C LEU A 61 9.70 -5.96 -17.36
N TRP A 62 8.69 -6.70 -16.93
CA TRP A 62 8.66 -7.45 -15.69
C TRP A 62 8.17 -8.87 -15.97
N ASP A 63 8.98 -9.87 -15.63
CA ASP A 63 8.70 -11.30 -15.78
C ASP A 63 8.14 -11.93 -14.50
#